data_AF-A0AAN7EU57-F1
#
_entry.id   AF-A0AAN7EU57-F1
#
_cell.length_a   1.000
_cell.length_b   1.000
_cell.length_c   1.000
_cell.angle_alpha   90.00
_cell.angle_beta   90.00
_cell.angle_gamma   90.00
#
_symmetry.space_group_name_H-M   'P 1'
#
loop_
_entity.id
_entity.type
_entity.pdbx_description
1 polymer ?
#
loop_
_entity_poly.entity_id
_entity_poly.type
_entity_poly.pdbx_seq_one_letter_code
_entity_poly.pdbx_strand_id
1 'polypeptide(L)'
;MDRPGPRHATRPSPGSGSGSGGGGREDCWSEGATETLIEAWGDRYVQLNRGNLRQKDWKEVADAVNNRQNGVKPRKTDIQCKNRIDTLKKKYKVEKAKQPPSKWPFYYRLHSLIGVANAVNKKPTTVTFTVKPKSNPNPTPTDSDDDEDDEEDDVVVKKNRVESVDFSDGAACKELARAILKFGEIYERMESSRQQQMMELEKQRMEFTKDLEFQRMNMFMDAQLEIEKSKRAKYSQSSGKKL
;
A
#
# COMPACT_ATOMS: atom_id res chain seq x y z
N MET A 1 79.95 -19.82 27.24
CA MET A 1 79.60 -21.26 27.37
C MET A 1 78.14 -21.30 27.78
N ASP A 2 77.29 -21.16 26.78
CA ASP A 2 75.87 -20.90 26.94
C ASP A 2 75.08 -22.20 26.96
N ARG A 3 74.11 -22.26 27.87
CA ARG A 3 73.26 -23.41 28.18
C ARG A 3 72.45 -23.89 26.96
N PRO A 4 72.23 -25.21 26.81
CA PRO A 4 71.39 -25.76 25.75
C PRO A 4 69.89 -25.53 26.02
N GLY A 5 69.18 -25.01 25.02
CA GLY A 5 67.74 -24.74 25.06
C GLY A 5 66.87 -26.01 24.93
N PRO A 6 65.62 -26.00 25.45
CA PRO A 6 64.72 -27.14 25.39
C PRO A 6 63.95 -27.22 24.07
N ARG A 7 63.68 -28.47 23.68
CA ARG A 7 63.12 -28.96 22.43
C ARG A 7 61.70 -28.42 22.15
N HIS A 8 61.46 -28.04 20.90
CA HIS A 8 60.14 -27.67 20.39
C HIS A 8 59.22 -28.90 20.31
N ALA A 9 58.10 -28.85 21.03
CA ALA A 9 57.02 -29.83 20.92
C ALA A 9 56.13 -29.52 19.70
N THR A 10 55.95 -30.54 18.88
CA THR A 10 55.08 -30.62 17.70
C THR A 10 53.62 -30.35 18.08
N ARG A 11 52.96 -29.37 17.44
CA ARG A 11 51.50 -29.18 17.52
C ARG A 11 50.91 -29.55 16.15
N PRO A 12 49.83 -30.36 16.09
CA PRO A 12 49.31 -30.84 14.81
C PRO A 12 48.54 -29.72 14.10
N SER A 13 48.80 -29.58 12.80
CA SER A 13 47.94 -28.89 11.86
C SER A 13 46.75 -29.80 11.51
N PRO A 14 45.48 -29.34 11.54
CA PRO A 14 44.42 -30.03 10.85
C PRO A 14 44.40 -29.56 9.40
N GLY A 15 44.98 -30.37 8.51
CA GLY A 15 44.78 -30.28 7.07
C GLY A 15 43.53 -31.05 6.65
N SER A 16 42.63 -30.33 6.00
CA SER A 16 41.79 -30.70 4.84
C SER A 16 41.20 -32.12 4.72
N GLY A 17 39.88 -32.20 4.56
CA GLY A 17 39.30 -33.20 3.66
C GLY A 17 37.85 -33.63 3.89
N SER A 18 36.96 -33.13 3.01
CA SER A 18 35.81 -33.83 2.42
C SER A 18 34.61 -34.25 3.30
N GLY A 19 33.43 -33.78 2.90
CA GLY A 19 32.16 -34.28 3.43
C GLY A 19 30.96 -33.44 2.96
N SER A 20 30.39 -33.82 1.82
CA SER A 20 29.14 -33.32 1.24
C SER A 20 27.98 -33.19 2.23
N GLY A 21 27.08 -32.25 1.96
CA GLY A 21 25.68 -32.33 2.45
C GLY A 21 25.24 -31.32 3.50
N GLY A 22 25.65 -30.05 3.38
CA GLY A 22 25.13 -28.97 4.24
C GLY A 22 23.90 -28.31 3.65
N GLY A 23 22.72 -28.92 3.88
CA GLY A 23 21.44 -28.30 3.60
C GLY A 23 21.32 -26.92 4.26
N GLY A 24 20.65 -26.02 3.56
CA GLY A 24 20.05 -24.80 4.11
C GLY A 24 20.93 -24.03 5.09
N ARG A 25 21.71 -23.08 4.58
CA ARG A 25 22.03 -21.90 5.39
C ARG A 25 20.67 -21.30 5.71
N GLU A 26 20.12 -21.63 6.88
CA GLU A 26 18.88 -21.08 7.37
C GLU A 26 19.14 -19.58 7.38
N ASP A 27 18.60 -18.89 6.37
CA ASP A 27 18.54 -17.43 6.29
C ASP A 27 18.28 -17.00 7.72
N CYS A 28 19.05 -16.07 8.29
CA CYS A 28 18.89 -15.64 9.69
C CYS A 28 17.47 -15.07 10.01
N TRP A 29 16.58 -15.16 9.02
CA TRP A 29 15.13 -15.08 8.98
C TRP A 29 14.51 -16.47 8.73
N SER A 30 14.04 -17.11 9.79
CA SER A 30 13.19 -18.30 9.65
C SER A 30 11.93 -17.98 8.83
N GLU A 31 11.29 -19.02 8.29
CA GLU A 31 10.03 -18.89 7.54
C GLU A 31 8.97 -18.18 8.38
N GLY A 32 8.74 -18.65 9.61
CA GLY A 32 7.80 -18.01 10.53
C GLY A 32 8.18 -16.57 10.93
N ALA A 33 9.48 -16.25 11.01
CA ALA A 33 9.91 -14.87 11.25
C ALA A 33 9.62 -13.96 10.05
N THR A 34 9.82 -14.48 8.83
CA THR A 34 9.53 -13.76 7.59
C THR A 34 8.02 -13.56 7.41
N GLU A 35 7.22 -14.56 7.78
CA GLU A 35 5.76 -14.49 7.83
C GLU A 35 5.27 -13.42 8.79
N THR A 36 5.71 -13.47 10.07
CA THR A 36 5.35 -12.44 11.07
C THR A 36 5.75 -11.04 10.59
N LEU A 37 6.93 -10.92 9.94
CA LEU A 37 7.38 -9.65 9.39
C LEU A 37 6.43 -9.13 8.29
N ILE A 38 5.99 -10.00 7.37
CA ILE A 38 5.08 -9.60 6.29
C ILE A 38 3.73 -9.16 6.86
N GLU A 39 3.22 -9.85 7.88
CA GLU A 39 1.96 -9.50 8.55
C GLU A 39 2.07 -8.16 9.28
N ALA A 40 3.03 -8.02 10.21
CA ALA A 40 3.20 -6.80 10.98
C ALA A 40 3.50 -5.57 10.11
N TRP A 41 4.35 -5.73 9.09
CA TRP A 41 4.59 -4.68 8.10
C TRP A 41 3.34 -4.39 7.27
N GLY A 42 2.63 -5.43 6.86
CA GLY A 42 1.41 -5.35 6.04
C GLY A 42 0.31 -4.57 6.72
N ASP A 43 0.05 -4.82 7.99
CA ASP A 43 -0.97 -4.13 8.78
C ASP A 43 -0.67 -2.63 8.85
N ARG A 44 0.57 -2.26 9.19
CA ARG A 44 1.01 -0.86 9.20
C ARG A 44 0.95 -0.22 7.81
N TYR A 45 1.38 -0.96 6.79
CA TYR A 45 1.33 -0.50 5.41
C TYR A 45 -0.10 -0.19 4.97
N VAL A 46 -1.08 -1.04 5.29
CA VAL A 46 -2.49 -0.82 4.96
C VAL A 46 -3.09 0.33 5.77
N GLN A 47 -2.82 0.40 7.07
CA GLN A 47 -3.28 1.49 7.95
C GLN A 47 -2.83 2.87 7.47
N LEU A 48 -1.63 2.97 6.91
CA LEU A 48 -1.09 4.21 6.32
C LEU A 48 -1.53 4.42 4.87
N ASN A 49 -2.66 3.84 4.43
CA ASN A 49 -3.15 3.88 3.05
C ASN A 49 -2.09 3.47 2.01
N ARG A 50 -1.28 2.45 2.32
CA ARG A 50 -0.15 1.99 1.50
C ARG A 50 0.96 3.02 1.34
N GLY A 51 1.12 3.90 2.33
CA GLY A 51 2.19 4.89 2.44
C GLY A 51 3.52 4.31 2.97
N ASN A 52 4.52 5.20 3.09
CA ASN A 52 5.84 4.84 3.61
C ASN A 52 5.82 4.81 5.14
N LEU A 53 6.32 3.72 5.73
CA LEU A 53 6.49 3.59 7.17
C LEU A 53 7.63 4.50 7.66
N ARG A 54 7.40 5.19 8.78
CA ARG A 54 8.39 5.99 9.50
C ARG A 54 9.17 5.12 10.48
N GLN A 55 10.22 5.68 11.07
CA GLN A 55 11.08 4.96 12.02
C GLN A 55 10.30 4.36 13.19
N LYS A 56 9.32 5.08 13.74
CA LYS A 56 8.45 4.58 14.81
C LYS A 56 7.70 3.31 14.37
N ASP A 57 7.08 3.34 13.20
CA ASP A 57 6.34 2.20 12.65
C ASP A 57 7.27 1.00 12.43
N TRP A 58 8.47 1.24 11.90
CA TRP A 58 9.47 0.18 11.71
C TRP A 58 9.96 -0.43 13.02
N LYS A 59 10.08 0.38 14.08
CA LYS A 59 10.42 -0.11 15.41
C LYS A 59 9.31 -1.02 15.95
N GLU A 60 8.05 -0.63 15.82
CA GLU A 60 6.91 -1.45 16.23
C GLU A 60 6.82 -2.77 15.43
N VAL A 61 7.10 -2.73 14.12
CA VAL A 61 7.22 -3.95 13.29
C VAL A 61 8.33 -4.86 13.79
N ALA A 62 9.50 -4.30 14.13
CA ALA A 62 10.61 -5.08 14.67
C ALA A 62 10.27 -5.68 16.04
N ASP A 63 9.58 -4.94 16.91
CA ASP A 63 9.12 -5.42 18.21
C ASP A 63 8.14 -6.59 18.05
N ALA A 64 7.18 -6.50 17.14
CA ALA A 64 6.26 -7.61 16.83
C ALA A 64 7.01 -8.87 16.35
N VAL A 65 7.97 -8.71 15.44
CA VAL A 65 8.81 -9.83 14.94
C VAL A 65 9.64 -10.45 16.05
N ASN A 66 10.19 -9.64 16.96
CA ASN A 66 11.02 -10.11 18.06
C ASN A 66 10.21 -10.79 19.17
N ASN A 67 8.95 -10.40 19.36
CA ASN A 67 8.07 -10.94 20.40
C ASN A 67 7.31 -12.21 19.99
N ARG A 68 7.48 -12.70 18.75
CA ARG A 68 6.86 -13.95 18.29
C ARG A 68 7.22 -15.13 19.20
N GLN A 69 6.35 -16.14 19.25
CA GLN A 69 6.47 -17.31 20.14
C GLN A 69 7.80 -18.07 20.00
N ASN A 70 8.41 -18.07 18.81
CA ASN A 70 9.75 -18.60 18.54
C ASN A 70 10.76 -17.48 18.28
N GLY A 71 10.77 -16.45 19.13
CA GLY A 71 11.48 -15.18 18.99
C GLY A 71 12.78 -15.23 18.19
N VAL A 72 13.01 -14.24 17.32
CA VAL A 72 14.20 -14.24 16.46
C VAL A 72 15.43 -13.89 17.29
N LYS A 73 16.39 -14.82 17.39
CA LYS A 73 17.69 -14.61 18.04
C LYS A 73 18.82 -14.69 17.00
N PRO A 74 19.73 -13.70 16.93
CA PRO A 74 19.70 -12.41 17.65
C PRO A 74 18.51 -11.54 17.23
N ARG A 75 18.07 -10.64 18.13
CA ARG A 75 16.96 -9.72 17.89
C ARG A 75 17.18 -8.92 16.61
N LYS A 76 16.11 -8.70 15.85
CA LYS A 76 16.15 -7.92 14.62
C LYS A 76 15.91 -6.45 14.88
N THR A 77 16.66 -5.60 14.18
CA THR A 77 16.46 -4.16 14.20
C THR A 77 15.39 -3.74 13.19
N ASP A 78 14.86 -2.53 13.37
CA ASP A 78 13.98 -1.83 12.43
C ASP A 78 14.57 -1.78 11.00
N ILE A 79 15.87 -1.48 10.90
CA ILE A 79 16.61 -1.44 9.63
C ILE A 79 16.68 -2.83 8.98
N GLN A 80 16.91 -3.88 9.77
CA GLN A 80 16.96 -5.25 9.25
C GLN A 80 15.60 -5.72 8.75
N CYS A 81 14.52 -5.37 9.45
CA CYS A 81 13.15 -5.65 9.03
C CYS A 81 12.84 -4.96 7.69
N LYS A 82 13.19 -3.67 7.57
CA LYS A 82 13.04 -2.90 6.33
C LYS A 82 13.79 -3.54 5.15
N ASN A 83 15.07 -3.85 5.33
CA ASN A 83 15.88 -4.48 4.28
C ASN A 83 15.32 -5.84 3.84
N ARG A 84 14.78 -6.62 4.78
CA ARG A 84 14.14 -7.90 4.48
C ARG A 84 12.87 -7.70 3.67
N ILE A 85 11.99 -6.75 4.05
CA ILE A 85 10.80 -6.38 3.25
C ILE A 85 11.19 -5.93 1.84
N ASP A 86 12.22 -5.09 1.69
CA ASP A 86 12.67 -4.64 0.37
C ASP A 86 13.15 -5.81 -0.51
N THR A 87 13.84 -6.77 0.09
CA THR A 87 14.27 -8.00 -0.58
C THR A 87 13.07 -8.86 -1.01
N LEU A 88 12.08 -9.03 -0.13
CA LEU A 88 10.84 -9.77 -0.44
C LEU A 88 10.04 -9.08 -1.55
N LYS A 89 9.93 -7.75 -1.53
CA LYS A 89 9.28 -6.97 -2.59
C LYS A 89 9.99 -7.12 -3.94
N LYS A 90 11.32 -7.12 -3.96
CA LYS A 90 12.11 -7.40 -5.17
C LYS A 90 11.82 -8.80 -5.71
N LYS A 91 11.87 -9.82 -4.84
CA LYS A 91 11.56 -11.20 -5.21
C LYS A 91 10.13 -11.35 -5.73
N TYR A 92 9.16 -10.70 -5.10
CA TYR A 92 7.78 -10.65 -5.57
C TYR A 92 7.64 -10.09 -6.99
N LYS A 93 8.35 -9.01 -7.34
CA LYS A 93 8.32 -8.47 -8.71
C LYS A 93 8.79 -9.49 -9.74
N VAL A 94 9.87 -10.22 -9.45
CA VAL A 94 10.39 -11.29 -10.32
C VAL A 94 9.40 -12.45 -10.41
N GLU A 95 8.86 -12.86 -9.27
CA GLU A 95 7.92 -13.99 -9.19
C GLU A 95 6.59 -13.68 -9.89
N LYS A 96 6.14 -12.42 -9.86
CA LYS A 96 4.92 -11.95 -10.53
C LYS A 96 5.00 -12.05 -12.05
N ALA A 97 6.19 -12.00 -12.65
CA ALA A 97 6.37 -12.16 -14.08
C ALA A 97 6.33 -13.61 -14.55
N LYS A 98 6.27 -14.58 -13.63
CA LYS A 98 6.21 -16.02 -13.94
C LYS A 98 4.76 -16.47 -14.12
N GLN A 99 4.59 -17.59 -14.84
CA GLN A 99 3.29 -18.23 -15.02
C GLN A 99 2.72 -18.72 -13.67
N PRO A 100 1.43 -18.51 -13.38
CA PRO A 100 0.76 -19.10 -12.20
C PRO A 100 0.69 -20.63 -12.29
N PRO A 101 0.62 -21.35 -11.16
CA PRO A 101 0.72 -20.88 -9.77
C PRO A 101 2.18 -20.67 -9.33
N SER A 102 2.42 -19.66 -8.47
CA SER A 102 3.76 -19.47 -7.91
C SER A 102 4.05 -20.53 -6.85
N LYS A 103 5.25 -21.09 -6.90
CA LYS A 103 5.77 -22.05 -5.91
C LYS A 103 6.39 -21.37 -4.68
N TRP A 104 6.40 -20.03 -4.64
CA TRP A 104 7.03 -19.29 -3.55
C TRP A 104 6.03 -19.03 -2.41
N PRO A 105 6.28 -19.50 -1.18
CA PRO A 105 5.28 -19.47 -0.09
C PRO A 105 4.72 -18.08 0.23
N PHE A 106 5.55 -17.03 0.09
CA PHE A 106 5.15 -15.66 0.41
C PHE A 106 4.48 -14.91 -0.76
N TYR A 107 4.39 -15.51 -1.96
CA TYR A 107 3.89 -14.83 -3.14
C TYR A 107 2.47 -14.32 -2.95
N TYR A 108 1.52 -15.20 -2.58
CA TYR A 108 0.11 -14.85 -2.47
C TYR A 108 -0.14 -13.83 -1.35
N ARG A 109 0.57 -13.96 -0.22
CA ARG A 109 0.49 -13.00 0.89
C ARG A 109 0.95 -11.60 0.43
N LEU A 110 2.12 -11.49 -0.22
CA LEU A 110 2.57 -10.21 -0.78
C LEU A 110 1.66 -9.70 -1.90
N HIS A 111 1.10 -10.60 -2.72
CA HIS A 111 0.20 -10.25 -3.81
C HIS A 111 -1.11 -9.67 -3.29
N SER A 112 -1.68 -10.19 -2.20
CA SER A 112 -2.86 -9.60 -1.57
C SER A 112 -2.57 -8.18 -1.04
N LEU A 113 -1.43 -8.00 -0.37
CA LEU A 113 -1.03 -6.72 0.23
C LEU A 113 -0.71 -5.63 -0.82
N ILE A 114 0.06 -5.99 -1.87
CA ILE A 114 0.66 -5.03 -2.82
C ILE A 114 0.03 -5.13 -4.23
N GLY A 115 -0.63 -6.23 -4.56
CA GLY A 115 -1.35 -6.40 -5.83
C GLY A 115 -2.59 -5.53 -5.90
N VAL A 116 -3.39 -5.50 -4.83
CA VAL A 116 -4.54 -4.59 -4.68
C VAL A 116 -4.04 -3.13 -4.52
N ALA A 117 -2.86 -2.95 -3.90
CA ALA A 117 -1.88 -1.86 -4.10
C ALA A 117 -2.07 -1.00 -5.35
N ASN A 118 -1.65 -1.65 -6.42
CA ASN A 118 -1.42 -1.05 -7.72
C ASN A 118 -2.71 -0.96 -8.55
N ALA A 119 -3.82 -1.54 -8.09
CA ALA A 119 -5.13 -1.35 -8.68
C ALA A 119 -5.80 -0.07 -8.16
N VAL A 120 -5.59 0.27 -6.88
CA VAL A 120 -6.23 1.42 -6.22
C VAL A 120 -5.37 2.71 -6.32
N ASN A 121 -4.03 2.60 -6.37
CA ASN A 121 -3.13 3.76 -6.57
C ASN A 121 -2.89 4.13 -8.05
N LYS A 122 -3.48 3.40 -8.99
CA LYS A 122 -3.67 3.96 -10.32
C LYS A 122 -4.79 4.99 -10.18
N LYS A 123 -4.42 6.27 -10.11
CA LYS A 123 -5.31 7.33 -10.62
C LYS A 123 -5.90 6.80 -11.93
N PRO A 124 -7.23 6.92 -12.19
CA PRO A 124 -7.80 6.46 -13.44
C PRO A 124 -6.90 7.03 -14.55
N THR A 125 -6.18 6.12 -15.20
CA THR A 125 -5.22 6.52 -16.21
C THR A 125 -6.11 6.93 -17.37
N THR A 126 -6.32 8.23 -17.52
CA THR A 126 -6.79 8.79 -18.79
C THR A 126 -5.87 8.20 -19.84
N VAL A 127 -6.38 7.24 -20.60
CA VAL A 127 -5.71 6.66 -21.75
C VAL A 127 -5.73 7.75 -22.82
N THR A 128 -4.74 8.64 -22.78
CA THR A 128 -4.46 9.54 -23.90
C THR A 128 -3.81 8.69 -24.99
N PHE A 129 -4.61 8.25 -25.96
CA PHE A 129 -4.10 7.64 -27.19
C PHE A 129 -3.41 8.73 -28.02
N THR A 130 -2.10 8.86 -27.90
CA THR A 130 -1.29 9.66 -28.83
C THR A 130 -0.88 8.77 -30.00
N VAL A 131 -1.55 8.95 -31.14
CA VAL A 131 -1.15 8.31 -32.41
C VAL A 131 0.07 9.07 -32.92
N LYS A 132 1.24 8.42 -32.92
CA LYS A 132 2.50 8.97 -33.45
C LYS A 132 2.65 8.47 -34.90
N PRO A 133 2.61 9.33 -35.93
CA PRO A 133 2.95 8.90 -37.28
C PRO A 133 4.47 8.72 -37.38
N LYS A 134 4.89 7.62 -37.99
CA LYS A 134 6.28 7.24 -38.19
C LYS A 134 6.55 7.23 -39.69
N SER A 135 7.36 8.16 -40.19
CA SER A 135 7.93 8.08 -41.53
C SER A 135 9.25 8.84 -41.62
N ASN A 136 10.33 8.09 -41.80
CA ASN A 136 11.46 8.49 -42.64
C ASN A 136 11.91 7.23 -43.39
N PRO A 137 12.17 7.32 -44.69
CA PRO A 137 13.57 7.29 -45.09
C PRO A 137 13.92 8.36 -46.13
N ASN A 138 15.17 8.78 -46.04
CA ASN A 138 15.93 9.63 -46.96
C ASN A 138 15.79 9.21 -48.44
N PRO A 139 15.96 10.13 -49.39
CA PRO A 139 17.23 10.15 -50.13
C PRO A 139 17.78 11.56 -50.39
N THR A 140 19.09 11.71 -50.21
CA THR A 140 19.95 12.73 -50.84
C THR A 140 20.38 12.23 -52.23
N PRO A 141 21.05 13.02 -53.11
CA PRO A 141 21.40 14.45 -53.06
C PRO A 141 21.01 15.23 -54.34
N THR A 142 20.90 16.56 -54.29
CA THR A 142 21.25 17.43 -55.44
C THR A 142 21.54 18.85 -54.98
N ASP A 143 22.60 19.36 -55.56
CA ASP A 143 23.28 20.65 -55.42
C ASP A 143 22.51 21.80 -56.10
N SER A 144 23.02 23.04 -55.93
CA SER A 144 22.71 24.30 -56.63
C SER A 144 21.91 25.36 -55.86
N ASP A 145 22.69 26.26 -55.25
CA ASP A 145 22.72 27.74 -55.35
C ASP A 145 21.45 28.60 -55.56
N ASP A 146 21.48 29.70 -54.80
CA ASP A 146 21.15 31.11 -55.13
C ASP A 146 19.76 31.74 -54.88
N ASP A 147 19.90 32.95 -54.31
CA ASP A 147 19.11 34.18 -54.36
C ASP A 147 17.87 34.46 -53.48
N GLU A 148 17.90 35.73 -53.05
CA GLU A 148 17.07 36.48 -52.10
C GLU A 148 15.72 36.97 -52.69
N ASP A 149 14.88 37.44 -51.77
CA ASP A 149 13.90 38.53 -51.89
C ASP A 149 12.48 38.32 -52.49
N ASP A 150 11.52 38.66 -51.61
CA ASP A 150 10.38 39.58 -51.77
C ASP A 150 8.94 39.14 -52.12
N GLU A 151 8.04 39.73 -51.30
CA GLU A 151 6.68 40.21 -51.57
C GLU A 151 5.44 39.31 -51.79
N GLU A 152 4.31 39.98 -51.55
CA GLU A 152 2.95 39.60 -51.14
C GLU A 152 2.03 39.11 -52.30
N ASP A 153 0.93 38.41 -51.96
CA ASP A 153 -0.46 38.70 -52.40
C ASP A 153 -1.40 37.49 -52.73
N ASP A 154 -2.62 37.65 -52.21
CA ASP A 154 -4.00 37.15 -52.44
C ASP A 154 -4.46 35.71 -52.82
N VAL A 155 -5.46 35.29 -52.00
CA VAL A 155 -6.66 34.45 -52.18
C VAL A 155 -6.77 33.33 -53.25
N VAL A 156 -7.20 32.13 -52.79
CA VAL A 156 -8.37 31.42 -53.37
C VAL A 156 -9.09 30.58 -52.29
N VAL A 157 -10.32 30.97 -51.97
CA VAL A 157 -11.31 30.15 -51.25
C VAL A 157 -11.72 28.95 -52.12
N LYS A 158 -11.51 27.72 -51.63
CA LYS A 158 -12.08 26.51 -52.26
C LYS A 158 -12.74 25.57 -51.24
N LYS A 159 -14.01 25.88 -51.02
CA LYS A 159 -15.17 24.97 -50.91
C LYS A 159 -14.92 23.59 -50.27
N ASN A 160 -15.51 23.43 -49.09
CA ASN A 160 -15.90 22.16 -48.47
C ASN A 160 -16.26 21.07 -49.49
N ARG A 161 -15.37 20.10 -49.64
CA ARG A 161 -15.74 18.73 -50.01
C ARG A 161 -15.16 17.82 -48.95
N VAL A 162 -15.91 17.67 -47.86
CA VAL A 162 -15.68 16.59 -46.89
C VAL A 162 -16.03 15.29 -47.61
N GLU A 163 -15.03 14.71 -48.28
CA GLU A 163 -15.12 13.33 -48.76
C GLU A 163 -15.25 12.46 -47.51
N SER A 164 -16.43 11.88 -47.35
CA SER A 164 -16.74 10.89 -46.31
C SER A 164 -15.89 9.66 -46.56
N VAL A 165 -14.72 9.62 -45.94
CA VAL A 165 -13.90 8.41 -45.90
C VAL A 165 -14.62 7.45 -44.97
N ASP A 166 -15.14 6.37 -45.55
CA ASP A 166 -15.81 5.30 -44.84
C ASP A 166 -14.85 4.72 -43.80
N PHE A 167 -15.11 5.07 -42.54
CA PHE A 167 -14.28 4.72 -41.42
C PHE A 167 -14.63 3.31 -40.95
N SER A 168 -13.74 2.38 -41.28
CA SER A 168 -13.48 1.16 -40.50
C SER A 168 -13.17 1.45 -39.00
N ASP A 169 -13.15 2.71 -38.57
CA ASP A 169 -13.01 3.23 -37.19
C ASP A 169 -14.29 3.08 -36.33
N GLY A 170 -15.45 2.81 -36.96
CA GLY A 170 -16.71 2.69 -36.24
C GLY A 170 -16.75 1.56 -35.21
N ALA A 171 -16.01 0.47 -35.42
CA ALA A 171 -15.95 -0.65 -34.49
C ALA A 171 -15.11 -0.31 -33.24
N ALA A 172 -13.92 0.25 -33.43
CA ALA A 172 -13.03 0.65 -32.35
C ALA A 172 -13.63 1.78 -31.49
N CYS A 173 -14.23 2.79 -32.12
CA CYS A 173 -14.96 3.84 -31.40
C CYS A 173 -16.17 3.30 -30.62
N LYS A 174 -16.94 2.36 -31.20
CA LYS A 174 -18.07 1.70 -30.49
C LYS A 174 -17.59 0.85 -29.32
N GLU A 175 -16.44 0.18 -29.44
CA GLU A 175 -15.83 -0.58 -28.34
C GLU A 175 -15.36 0.34 -27.21
N LEU A 176 -14.73 1.46 -27.54
CA LEU A 176 -14.32 2.47 -26.58
C LEU A 176 -15.52 3.07 -25.84
N ALA A 177 -16.58 3.47 -26.56
CA ALA A 177 -17.80 4.01 -25.96
C ALA A 177 -18.45 2.99 -25.00
N ARG A 178 -18.53 1.71 -25.40
CA ARG A 178 -19.02 0.63 -24.53
C ARG A 178 -18.15 0.41 -23.30
N ALA A 179 -16.83 0.52 -23.43
CA ALA A 179 -15.92 0.40 -22.29
C ALA A 179 -16.13 1.55 -21.30
N ILE A 180 -16.20 2.80 -21.77
CA ILE A 180 -16.41 3.99 -20.93
C ILE A 180 -17.72 3.90 -20.15
N LEU A 181 -18.83 3.50 -20.78
CA LEU A 181 -20.12 3.35 -20.10
C LEU A 181 -20.05 2.30 -18.98
N LYS A 182 -19.46 1.13 -19.25
CA LYS A 182 -19.26 0.08 -18.25
C LYS A 182 -18.36 0.56 -17.09
N PHE A 183 -17.32 1.35 -17.38
CA PHE A 183 -16.51 1.96 -16.33
C PHE A 183 -17.32 2.93 -15.47
N GLY A 184 -18.21 3.73 -16.08
CA GLY A 184 -19.12 4.63 -15.37
C GLY A 184 -20.04 3.88 -14.39
N GLU A 185 -20.71 2.83 -14.85
CA GLU A 185 -21.60 1.99 -14.02
C GLU A 185 -20.86 1.35 -12.83
N ILE A 186 -19.65 0.84 -13.06
CA ILE A 186 -18.83 0.23 -12.01
C ILE A 186 -18.38 1.31 -11.01
N TYR A 187 -17.97 2.48 -11.49
CA TYR A 187 -17.52 3.58 -10.65
C TYR A 187 -18.64 4.13 -9.78
N GLU A 188 -19.83 4.33 -10.34
CA GLU A 188 -21.02 4.78 -9.61
C GLU A 188 -21.36 3.83 -8.45
N ARG A 189 -21.36 2.51 -8.71
CA ARG A 189 -21.59 1.50 -7.68
C ARG A 189 -20.52 1.53 -6.59
N MET A 190 -19.25 1.68 -6.99
CA MET A 190 -18.12 1.74 -6.06
C MET A 190 -18.21 2.97 -5.15
N GLU A 191 -18.48 4.14 -5.71
CA GLU A 191 -18.58 5.38 -4.96
C GLU A 191 -19.81 5.39 -4.06
N SER A 192 -20.94 4.86 -4.52
CA SER A 192 -22.15 4.69 -3.70
C SER A 192 -21.90 3.77 -2.50
N SER A 193 -21.21 2.63 -2.71
CA SER A 193 -20.85 1.73 -1.61
C SER A 193 -19.90 2.41 -0.60
N ARG A 194 -18.94 3.21 -1.09
CA ARG A 194 -18.03 3.98 -0.25
C ARG A 194 -18.78 5.03 0.59
N GLN A 195 -19.71 5.77 0.00
CA GLN A 195 -20.52 6.76 0.70
C GLN A 195 -21.43 6.12 1.74
N GLN A 196 -22.05 4.99 1.42
CA GLN A 196 -22.85 4.22 2.38
C GLN A 196 -22.03 3.76 3.59
N GLN A 197 -20.82 3.26 3.37
CA GLN A 197 -19.94 2.87 4.47
C GLN A 197 -19.57 4.06 5.35
N MET A 198 -19.27 5.23 4.75
CA MET A 198 -18.97 6.45 5.49
C MET A 198 -20.17 6.91 6.33
N MET A 199 -21.38 6.84 5.77
CA MET A 199 -22.62 7.19 6.47
C MET A 199 -22.90 6.24 7.64
N GLU A 200 -22.73 4.93 7.47
CA GLU A 200 -22.97 3.96 8.55
C GLU A 200 -22.00 4.16 9.73
N LEU A 201 -20.72 4.41 9.43
CA LEU A 201 -19.73 4.73 10.47
C LEU A 201 -20.06 6.04 11.20
N GLU A 202 -20.50 7.07 10.48
CA GLU A 202 -20.93 8.33 11.09
C GLU A 202 -22.20 8.15 11.93
N LYS A 203 -23.14 7.34 11.48
CA LYS A 203 -24.35 6.99 12.22
C LYS A 203 -23.99 6.31 13.55
N GLN A 204 -23.13 5.30 13.53
CA GLN A 204 -22.65 4.63 14.75
C GLN A 204 -21.94 5.62 15.70
N ARG A 205 -21.10 6.52 15.15
CA ARG A 205 -20.44 7.59 15.91
C ARG A 205 -21.45 8.48 16.62
N MET A 206 -22.50 8.89 15.91
CA MET A 206 -23.54 9.77 16.43
C MET A 206 -24.38 9.05 17.49
N GLU A 207 -24.75 7.79 17.25
CA GLU A 207 -25.54 6.97 18.19
C GLU A 207 -24.81 6.79 19.51
N PHE A 208 -23.52 6.41 19.48
CA PHE A 208 -22.71 6.29 20.70
C PHE A 208 -22.61 7.62 21.45
N THR A 209 -22.45 8.73 20.74
CA THR A 209 -22.37 10.07 21.36
C THR A 209 -23.70 10.42 22.04
N LYS A 210 -24.83 10.12 21.38
CA LYS A 210 -26.17 10.35 21.93
C LYS A 210 -26.43 9.49 23.16
N ASP A 211 -26.03 8.22 23.14
CA ASP A 211 -26.20 7.30 24.26
C ASP A 211 -25.38 7.75 25.48
N LEU A 212 -24.14 8.21 25.26
CA LEU A 212 -23.32 8.80 26.31
C LEU A 212 -23.96 10.06 26.90
N GLU A 213 -24.52 10.94 26.06
CA GLU A 213 -25.21 12.14 26.54
C GLU A 213 -26.48 11.80 27.31
N PHE A 214 -27.24 10.82 26.87
CA PHE A 214 -28.43 10.33 27.57
C PHE A 214 -28.06 9.77 28.94
N GLN A 215 -27.01 8.94 29.03
CA GLN A 215 -26.50 8.44 30.32
C GLN A 215 -26.05 9.58 31.24
N ARG A 216 -25.31 10.55 30.70
CA ARG A 216 -24.87 11.74 31.45
C ARG A 216 -26.06 12.53 32.00
N MET A 217 -27.08 12.76 31.18
CA MET A 217 -28.28 13.51 31.57
C MET A 217 -29.10 12.74 32.61
N ASN A 218 -29.24 11.42 32.45
CA ASN A 218 -29.92 10.58 33.42
C ASN A 218 -29.24 10.64 34.79
N MET A 219 -27.91 10.49 34.84
CA MET A 219 -27.14 10.61 36.09
C MET A 219 -27.33 11.98 36.76
N PHE A 220 -27.35 13.05 35.97
CA PHE A 220 -27.57 14.40 36.51
C PHE A 220 -28.99 14.56 37.06
N MET A 221 -30.00 14.08 36.33
CA MET A 221 -31.40 14.14 36.76
C MET A 221 -31.63 13.33 38.04
N ASP A 222 -31.09 12.11 38.11
CA ASP A 222 -31.18 11.25 39.30
C ASP A 222 -30.54 11.92 40.52
N ALA A 223 -29.37 12.53 40.33
CA ALA A 223 -28.69 13.26 41.40
C ALA A 223 -29.52 14.45 41.92
N GLN A 224 -30.15 15.22 41.02
CA GLN A 224 -31.02 16.34 41.41
C GLN A 224 -32.25 15.86 42.18
N LEU A 225 -32.87 14.79 41.71
CA LEU A 225 -34.05 14.19 42.34
C LEU A 225 -33.74 13.67 43.75
N GLU A 226 -32.57 13.05 43.95
CA GLU A 226 -32.13 12.59 45.28
C GLU A 226 -31.86 13.76 46.24
N ILE A 227 -31.26 14.85 45.73
CA ILE A 227 -31.05 16.08 46.52
C ILE A 227 -32.41 16.68 46.93
N GLU A 228 -33.39 16.73 46.04
CA GLU A 228 -34.71 17.27 46.33
C GLU A 228 -35.49 16.40 47.33
N LYS A 229 -35.47 15.07 47.17
CA LYS A 229 -36.01 14.12 48.15
C LYS A 229 -35.40 14.32 49.53
N SER A 230 -34.07 14.43 49.57
CA SER A 230 -33.33 14.68 50.82
C SER A 230 -33.69 16.02 51.46
N LYS A 231 -33.92 17.07 50.67
CA LYS A 231 -34.42 18.37 51.18
C LYS A 231 -35.83 18.21 51.76
N ARG A 232 -36.75 17.57 51.04
CA ARG A 232 -38.15 17.42 51.46
C ARG A 232 -38.31 16.54 52.70
N ALA A 233 -37.52 15.47 52.83
CA ALA A 233 -37.48 14.62 54.02
C ALA A 233 -36.99 15.38 55.26
N LYS A 234 -35.98 16.26 55.11
CA LYS A 234 -35.47 17.11 56.19
C LYS A 234 -36.49 18.16 56.66
N TYR A 235 -37.26 18.75 55.73
CA TYR A 235 -38.35 19.67 56.07
C TYR A 235 -39.56 18.97 56.75
N SER A 236 -39.83 17.71 56.40
CA SER A 236 -40.85 16.89 57.07
C SER A 236 -40.46 16.51 58.51
N GLN A 237 -39.20 16.13 58.74
CA GLN A 237 -38.69 15.79 60.07
C GLN A 237 -38.58 17.01 61.02
N SER A 238 -38.41 18.23 60.51
CA SER A 238 -38.33 19.44 61.34
C SER A 238 -39.70 19.97 61.77
N SER A 239 -40.79 19.67 61.05
CA SER A 239 -42.15 20.09 61.41
C SER A 239 -42.85 19.17 62.44
N GLY A 240 -42.33 17.96 62.69
CA GLY A 240 -42.94 16.99 63.61
C GLY A 240 -42.47 17.04 65.07
N LYS A 241 -41.51 17.92 65.41
CA LYS A 241 -40.97 18.07 66.78
C LYS A 241 -41.45 19.37 67.43
N LYS A 242 -42.76 19.49 67.64
CA LYS A 242 -43.35 20.38 68.65
C LYS A 242 -44.56 19.67 69.23
N LEU A 243 -44.37 18.94 70.32
CA LEU A 243 -45.32 18.78 71.42
C LEU A 243 -44.56 18.26 72.64
#